data_AF-A0A6J2WFS2-F1
#
_entry.id   AF-A0A6J2WFS2-F1
#
_cell.length_a   1.000
_cell.length_b   1.000
_cell.length_c   1.000
_cell.angle_alpha   90.00
_cell.angle_beta   90.00
_cell.angle_gamma   90.00
#
_symmetry.space_group_name_H-M   'P 1'
#
loop_
_entity.id
_entity.type
_entity.pdbx_description
1 polymer ?
#
loop_
_entity_poly.entity_id
_entity_poly.type
_entity_poly.pdbx_seq_one_letter_code
_entity_poly.pdbx_strand_id
1 'polypeptide(L)'
;MNRAFNRKKDKSWMHTPEALAKHFIAYNAKAEEITLTIGQAFDLAYKKFLESGGKDVETRKQIGGLQKRILELETENSELKKQLQALEEQLMLAQVSPGGSMSPKAPTDIFDMVPFSPVTPLIPVPASNGSPPPPPARVADTRKDLFGAEPFDPFICGAADFPPDIQSRLDEMQEGFNMGLTVEGAVFSLDPLDGRC
;
A
#
# COMPACT_ATOMS: atom_id res chain seq x y z
N MET A 1 14.34 93.23 31.66
CA MET A 1 13.52 92.10 31.16
C MET A 1 14.46 91.15 30.41
N ASN A 2 14.87 90.05 31.05
CA ASN A 2 15.76 89.06 30.45
C ASN A 2 14.92 87.85 29.99
N ARG A 3 14.72 87.74 28.68
CA ARG A 3 14.05 86.58 28.06
C ARG A 3 15.07 85.45 27.92
N ALA A 4 15.03 84.50 28.85
CA ALA A 4 15.91 83.34 28.84
C ALA A 4 15.57 82.39 27.67
N PHE A 5 16.62 82.02 26.93
CA PHE A 5 16.59 81.13 25.78
C PHE A 5 16.09 79.73 26.16
N ASN A 6 15.05 79.30 25.44
CA ASN A 6 14.54 77.93 25.42
C ASN A 6 15.63 77.00 24.85
N ARG A 7 16.30 76.22 25.71
CA ARG A 7 17.23 75.18 25.29
C ARG A 7 16.47 73.86 25.12
N LYS A 8 16.08 73.65 23.87
CA LYS A 8 16.07 72.39 23.09
C LYS A 8 15.79 71.10 23.88
N LYS A 9 14.64 70.51 23.54
CA LYS A 9 14.28 69.08 23.62
C LYS A 9 15.51 68.15 23.57
N ASP A 10 15.84 67.54 24.71
CA ASP A 10 16.74 66.40 24.74
C ASP A 10 16.07 65.23 24.00
N LYS A 11 16.68 64.81 22.89
CA LYS A 11 16.20 63.71 22.07
C LYS A 11 16.39 62.42 22.87
N SER A 12 15.29 61.77 23.26
CA SER A 12 15.27 60.47 23.97
C SER A 12 15.80 59.28 23.14
N TRP A 13 16.48 59.55 22.03
CA TRP A 13 16.95 58.56 21.05
C TRP A 13 18.45 58.23 21.21
N MET A 14 19.12 58.85 22.18
CA MET A 14 20.46 58.49 22.57
C MET A 14 20.35 57.44 23.68
N HIS A 15 20.43 56.16 23.30
CA HIS A 15 20.61 55.09 24.28
C HIS A 15 21.86 55.36 25.12
N THR A 16 21.80 55.09 26.43
CA THR A 16 22.97 55.23 27.28
C THR A 16 24.09 54.30 26.77
N PRO A 17 25.37 54.69 26.89
CA PRO A 17 26.49 53.85 26.45
C PRO A 17 26.45 52.42 27.03
N GLU A 18 25.94 52.28 28.26
CA GLU A 18 25.74 50.99 28.93
C GLU A 18 24.63 50.15 28.29
N ALA A 19 23.54 50.76 27.81
CA ALA A 19 22.48 50.03 27.10
C ALA A 19 22.99 49.50 25.75
N LEU A 20 23.74 50.31 25.01
CA LEU A 20 24.36 49.88 23.75
C LEU A 20 25.34 48.73 23.96
N ALA A 21 26.19 48.80 24.99
CA ALA A 21 27.11 47.72 25.33
C ALA A 21 26.38 46.42 25.71
N LYS A 22 25.31 46.51 26.51
CA LYS A 22 24.49 45.35 26.88
C LYS A 22 23.81 44.69 25.68
N HIS A 23 23.20 45.49 24.81
CA HIS A 23 22.56 44.97 23.59
C HIS A 23 23.58 44.37 22.62
N PHE A 24 24.77 44.97 22.48
CA PHE A 24 25.84 44.43 21.66
C PHE A 24 26.31 43.06 22.18
N ILE A 25 26.55 42.92 23.48
CA ILE A 25 26.97 41.65 24.09
C ILE A 25 25.86 40.59 23.93
N ALA A 26 24.61 40.94 24.19
CA ALA A 26 23.47 40.04 24.04
C ALA A 26 23.25 39.60 22.58
N TYR A 27 23.40 40.52 21.62
CA TYR A 27 23.29 40.22 20.19
C TYR A 27 24.40 39.26 19.73
N ASN A 28 25.66 39.52 20.12
CA ASN A 28 26.77 38.64 19.77
C ASN A 28 26.61 37.24 20.36
N ALA A 29 26.22 37.13 21.64
CA ALA A 29 25.94 35.83 22.26
C ALA A 29 24.82 35.06 21.53
N LYS A 30 23.77 35.76 21.09
CA LYS A 30 22.68 35.12 20.33
C LYS A 30 23.10 34.74 18.91
N ALA A 31 23.91 35.55 18.26
CA ALA A 31 24.46 35.25 16.94
C ALA A 31 25.40 34.04 16.96
N GLU A 32 26.21 33.91 18.02
CA GLU A 32 27.06 32.74 18.24
C GLU A 32 26.23 31.45 18.42
N GLU A 33 25.19 31.50 19.26
CA GLU A 33 24.27 30.37 19.46
C GLU A 33 23.59 29.93 18.16
N ILE A 34 23.11 30.88 17.35
CA ILE A 34 22.49 30.61 16.05
C ILE A 34 23.51 29.94 15.12
N THR A 35 24.73 30.47 15.06
CA THR A 35 25.79 29.94 14.18
C THR A 35 26.16 28.50 14.56
N LEU A 36 26.30 28.22 15.85
CA LEU A 36 26.56 26.87 16.36
C LEU A 36 25.41 25.92 16.05
N THR A 37 24.16 26.36 16.27
CA THR A 37 22.96 25.54 15.99
C THR A 37 22.86 25.19 14.51
N ILE A 38 23.13 26.17 13.62
CA ILE A 38 23.15 25.95 12.17
C ILE A 38 24.24 24.93 11.81
N GLY A 39 25.45 25.10 12.33
CA GLY A 39 26.56 24.16 12.11
C GLY A 39 26.20 22.73 12.53
N GLN A 40 25.64 22.57 13.73
CA GLN A 40 25.21 21.26 14.24
C GLN A 40 24.10 20.62 13.39
N ALA A 41 23.15 21.42 12.90
CA ALA A 41 22.11 20.94 12.01
C ALA A 41 22.69 20.44 10.67
N PHE A 42 23.65 21.17 10.10
CA PHE A 42 24.36 20.75 8.89
C PHE A 42 25.17 19.47 9.12
N ASP A 43 25.91 19.36 10.23
CA ASP A 43 26.68 18.15 10.56
C ASP A 43 25.78 16.92 10.69
N LEU A 44 24.64 17.05 11.36
CA LEU A 44 23.66 15.99 11.50
C LEU A 44 23.05 15.59 10.16
N ALA A 45 22.68 16.57 9.33
CA ALA A 45 22.13 16.34 8.00
C ALA A 45 23.16 15.65 7.08
N TYR A 46 24.43 16.07 7.14
CA TYR A 46 25.50 15.47 6.36
C TYR A 46 25.78 14.02 6.77
N LYS A 47 25.81 13.74 8.08
CA LYS A 47 25.89 12.36 8.60
C LYS A 47 24.70 11.53 8.10
N LYS A 48 23.47 12.08 8.15
CA LYS A 48 22.27 11.39 7.66
C LYS A 48 22.29 11.14 6.15
N PHE A 49 22.82 12.08 5.37
CA PHE A 49 23.00 11.95 3.93
C PHE A 49 23.99 10.83 3.57
N LEU A 50 25.12 10.75 4.27
CA LEU A 50 26.10 9.68 4.06
C LEU A 50 25.54 8.31 4.51
N GLU A 51 24.81 8.27 5.62
CA GLU A 51 24.11 7.07 6.10
C GLU A 51 23.02 6.60 5.13
N SER A 52 22.35 7.52 4.41
CA SER A 52 21.31 7.18 3.43
C SER A 52 21.84 6.90 2.02
N GLY A 53 23.05 7.37 1.68
CA GLY A 53 23.69 7.13 0.38
C GLY A 53 23.84 5.65 0.02
N GLY A 54 23.95 4.76 1.01
CA GLY A 54 23.94 3.30 0.78
C GLY A 54 22.54 2.68 0.73
N LYS A 55 21.53 3.29 1.38
CA LYS A 55 20.16 2.76 1.45
C LYS A 55 19.44 2.84 0.11
N ASP A 56 19.58 3.95 -0.59
CA ASP A 56 18.96 4.17 -1.91
C ASP A 56 19.49 3.17 -2.96
N VAL A 57 20.78 2.81 -2.89
CA VAL A 57 21.39 1.79 -3.75
C VAL A 57 20.81 0.40 -3.46
N GLU A 58 20.69 0.01 -2.19
CA GLU A 58 20.13 -1.29 -1.81
C GLU A 58 18.63 -1.39 -2.15
N THR A 59 17.85 -0.32 -1.90
CA THR A 59 16.43 -0.26 -2.28
C THR A 59 16.25 -0.36 -3.79
N ARG A 60 17.04 0.37 -4.59
CA ARG A 60 17.00 0.23 -6.06
C ARG A 60 17.34 -1.18 -6.52
N LYS A 61 18.32 -1.83 -5.88
CA LYS A 61 18.67 -3.23 -6.18
C LYS A 61 17.54 -4.19 -5.86
N GLN A 62 16.87 -4.02 -4.72
CA GLN A 62 15.68 -4.82 -4.37
C GLN A 62 14.55 -4.63 -5.38
N ILE A 63 14.25 -3.38 -5.76
CA ILE A 63 13.23 -3.08 -6.78
C ILE A 63 13.57 -3.77 -8.10
N GLY A 64 14.81 -3.65 -8.58
CA GLY A 64 15.24 -4.31 -9.82
C GLY A 64 15.16 -5.84 -9.75
N GLY A 65 15.50 -6.43 -8.60
CA GLY A 65 15.34 -7.87 -8.37
C GLY A 65 13.89 -8.34 -8.42
N LEU A 66 12.97 -7.60 -7.78
CA LEU A 66 11.54 -7.90 -7.80
C LEU A 66 10.94 -7.75 -9.20
N GLN A 67 11.29 -6.68 -9.93
CA GLN A 67 10.86 -6.49 -11.32
C GLN A 67 11.29 -7.65 -12.21
N LYS A 68 12.53 -8.12 -12.07
CA LYS A 68 13.02 -9.30 -12.79
C LYS A 68 12.20 -10.55 -12.44
N ARG A 69 11.90 -10.76 -11.15
CA ARG A 69 11.12 -11.92 -10.69
C ARG A 69 9.68 -11.90 -11.21
N ILE A 70 9.06 -10.72 -11.27
CA ILE A 70 7.72 -10.55 -11.86
C ILE A 70 7.74 -10.98 -13.32
N LEU A 71 8.70 -10.50 -14.12
CA LEU A 71 8.82 -10.84 -15.53
C LEU A 71 9.04 -12.35 -15.77
N GLU A 72 9.88 -12.98 -14.96
CA GLU A 72 10.10 -14.44 -15.00
C GLU A 72 8.79 -15.20 -14.76
N LEU A 73 8.06 -14.81 -13.71
CA LEU A 73 6.77 -15.42 -13.35
C LEU A 73 5.69 -15.17 -14.40
N GLU A 74 5.63 -13.98 -14.99
CA GLU A 74 4.70 -13.67 -16.08
C GLU A 74 4.96 -14.54 -17.32
N THR A 75 6.24 -14.74 -17.64
CA THR A 75 6.65 -15.60 -18.76
C THR A 75 6.28 -17.06 -18.49
N GLU A 76 6.64 -17.58 -17.33
CA GLU A 76 6.30 -18.94 -16.90
C GLU A 76 4.77 -19.17 -16.89
N ASN A 77 4.02 -18.20 -16.36
CA ASN A 77 2.57 -18.28 -16.31
C ASN A 77 1.94 -18.26 -17.71
N SER A 78 2.51 -17.50 -18.66
CA SER A 78 2.06 -17.51 -20.06
C SER A 78 2.29 -18.87 -20.73
N GLU A 79 3.43 -19.51 -20.44
CA GLU A 79 3.78 -20.82 -20.99
C GLU A 79 2.89 -21.91 -20.39
N LEU A 80 2.67 -21.89 -19.08
CA LEU A 80 1.77 -22.83 -18.40
C LEU A 80 0.33 -22.70 -18.91
N LYS A 81 -0.16 -21.48 -19.11
CA LYS A 81 -1.49 -21.24 -19.71
C LYS A 81 -1.59 -21.82 -21.12
N LYS A 82 -0.54 -21.67 -21.93
CA LYS A 82 -0.49 -22.22 -23.29
C LYS A 82 -0.49 -23.76 -23.28
N GLN A 83 0.24 -24.38 -22.37
CA GLN A 83 0.25 -25.84 -22.21
C GLN A 83 -1.11 -26.37 -21.78
N LEU A 84 -1.77 -25.70 -20.83
CA LEU A 84 -3.14 -26.05 -20.41
C LEU A 84 -4.12 -25.95 -21.58
N GLN A 85 -4.05 -24.88 -22.37
CA GLN A 85 -4.90 -24.72 -23.55
C GLN A 85 -4.65 -25.85 -24.57
N ALA A 86 -3.39 -26.19 -24.86
CA ALA A 86 -3.06 -27.25 -25.79
C ALA A 86 -3.60 -28.63 -25.32
N LEU A 87 -3.51 -28.93 -24.03
CA LEU A 87 -4.07 -30.15 -23.43
C LEU A 87 -5.59 -30.17 -23.49
N GLU A 88 -6.25 -29.04 -23.23
CA GLU A 88 -7.70 -28.90 -23.31
C GLU A 88 -8.21 -29.10 -24.75
N GLU A 89 -7.53 -28.49 -25.74
CA GLU A 89 -7.83 -28.69 -27.16
C GLU A 89 -7.64 -30.16 -27.58
N GLN A 90 -6.59 -30.82 -27.09
CA GLN A 90 -6.33 -32.23 -27.37
C GLN A 90 -7.40 -33.15 -26.78
N LEU A 91 -7.91 -32.83 -25.58
CA LEU A 91 -8.99 -33.56 -24.93
C LEU A 91 -10.34 -33.33 -25.63
N MET A 92 -10.62 -32.10 -26.07
CA MET A 92 -11.81 -31.77 -26.86
C MET A 92 -11.82 -32.48 -28.23
N LEU A 93 -10.67 -32.59 -28.90
CA LEU A 93 -10.54 -33.31 -30.17
C LEU A 93 -10.67 -34.83 -30.02
N ALA A 94 -10.24 -35.41 -28.88
CA ALA A 94 -10.31 -36.84 -28.65
C ALA A 94 -11.73 -37.36 -28.35
N GLN A 95 -12.64 -36.51 -27.85
CA GLN A 95 -13.99 -36.91 -27.44
C GLN A 95 -15.00 -37.10 -28.60
N VAL A 96 -14.59 -36.94 -29.87
CA VAL A 96 -15.50 -36.99 -31.03
C VAL A 96 -15.36 -38.24 -31.93
N SER A 97 -14.74 -39.33 -31.48
CA SER A 97 -14.72 -40.60 -32.25
C SER A 97 -15.95 -41.48 -31.96
N PRO A 98 -16.88 -41.69 -32.90
CA PRO A 98 -18.00 -42.60 -32.70
C PRO A 98 -17.58 -44.04 -33.01
N GLY A 99 -17.45 -44.84 -31.95
CA GLY A 99 -17.51 -46.31 -32.03
C GLY A 99 -16.18 -47.02 -32.24
N GLY A 100 -15.83 -47.89 -31.27
CA GLY A 100 -14.73 -48.83 -31.41
C GLY A 100 -14.33 -49.46 -30.08
N SER A 101 -15.01 -50.56 -29.72
CA SER A 101 -14.56 -51.55 -28.74
C SER A 101 -13.06 -51.85 -28.86
N MET A 102 -12.35 -51.89 -27.72
CA MET A 102 -11.49 -53.00 -27.25
C MET A 102 -10.75 -52.54 -25.99
N SER A 103 -10.81 -53.37 -24.95
CA SER A 103 -10.08 -53.22 -23.69
C SER A 103 -8.59 -53.60 -23.86
N PRO A 104 -7.70 -52.93 -23.10
CA PRO A 104 -6.60 -53.62 -22.46
C PRO A 104 -6.71 -53.43 -20.95
N LYS A 105 -6.74 -54.56 -20.25
CA LYS A 105 -6.86 -54.68 -18.80
C LYS A 105 -5.57 -54.15 -18.13
N ALA A 106 -5.63 -52.97 -17.52
CA ALA A 106 -4.63 -52.52 -16.55
C ALA A 106 -5.02 -53.05 -15.14
N PRO A 107 -4.06 -53.27 -14.23
CA PRO A 107 -4.37 -53.77 -12.89
C PRO A 107 -5.12 -52.68 -12.11
N THR A 108 -6.39 -52.94 -11.85
CA THR A 108 -7.28 -52.07 -11.07
C THR A 108 -6.70 -51.91 -9.67
N ASP A 109 -6.34 -50.68 -9.31
CA ASP A 109 -5.98 -50.30 -7.96
C ASP A 109 -7.20 -50.50 -7.04
N ILE A 110 -6.97 -51.06 -5.85
CA ILE A 110 -7.99 -51.59 -4.94
C ILE A 110 -8.90 -50.48 -4.37
N PHE A 111 -8.59 -49.21 -4.61
CA PHE A 111 -9.42 -48.08 -4.21
C PHE A 111 -10.28 -47.48 -5.33
N ASP A 112 -10.33 -48.07 -6.53
CA ASP A 112 -11.06 -47.45 -7.63
C ASP A 112 -11.98 -48.40 -8.45
N MET A 113 -13.21 -47.90 -8.64
CA MET A 113 -14.25 -48.30 -9.61
C MET A 113 -15.14 -49.53 -9.32
N VAL A 114 -16.22 -49.30 -8.57
CA VAL A 114 -17.52 -49.93 -8.88
C VAL A 114 -18.23 -49.04 -9.90
N PRO A 115 -18.46 -49.48 -11.15
CA PRO A 115 -19.27 -48.71 -12.08
C PRO A 115 -20.71 -48.70 -11.58
N PHE A 116 -21.23 -47.51 -11.27
CA PHE A 116 -22.64 -47.35 -10.93
C PHE A 116 -23.50 -47.84 -12.09
N SER A 117 -24.43 -48.76 -11.81
CA SER A 117 -25.43 -49.24 -12.74
C SER A 117 -26.21 -48.09 -13.37
N PRO A 118 -26.67 -48.22 -14.63
CA PRO A 118 -27.36 -47.14 -15.33
C PRO A 118 -28.64 -46.73 -14.60
N VAL A 119 -28.69 -45.47 -14.17
CA VAL A 119 -29.86 -44.83 -13.56
C VAL A 119 -30.92 -44.56 -14.63
N THR A 120 -32.14 -44.98 -14.35
CA THR A 120 -33.36 -44.70 -15.10
C THR A 120 -33.52 -43.19 -15.35
N PRO A 121 -33.88 -42.72 -16.57
CA PRO A 121 -33.98 -41.29 -16.85
C PRO A 121 -35.15 -40.68 -16.08
N LEU A 122 -34.83 -39.97 -14.99
CA LEU A 122 -35.78 -39.06 -14.35
C LEU A 122 -35.78 -37.73 -15.12
N ILE A 123 -36.99 -37.23 -15.33
CA ILE A 123 -37.36 -36.03 -16.09
C ILE A 123 -36.45 -34.84 -15.74
N PRO A 124 -35.96 -34.06 -16.73
CA PRO A 124 -35.19 -32.84 -16.48
C PRO A 124 -36.02 -31.84 -15.67
N VAL A 125 -35.61 -31.58 -14.42
CA VAL A 125 -36.06 -30.40 -13.68
C VAL A 125 -35.36 -29.19 -14.31
N PRO A 126 -36.07 -28.11 -14.66
CA PRO A 126 -35.44 -26.92 -15.22
C PRO A 126 -34.42 -26.35 -14.22
N ALA A 127 -33.18 -26.19 -14.68
CA ALA A 127 -32.11 -25.60 -13.88
C ALA A 127 -32.37 -24.09 -13.72
N SER A 128 -32.71 -23.68 -12.51
CA SER A 128 -32.70 -22.28 -12.07
C SER A 128 -31.25 -21.81 -11.87
N ASN A 129 -30.53 -21.60 -12.97
CA ASN A 129 -29.18 -21.02 -12.92
C ASN A 129 -29.28 -19.49 -12.91
N GLY A 130 -29.62 -18.96 -11.74
CA GLY A 130 -29.59 -17.53 -11.42
C GLY A 130 -29.29 -17.21 -9.96
N SER A 131 -29.02 -18.22 -9.13
CA SER A 131 -28.66 -18.01 -7.72
C SER A 131 -27.23 -18.47 -7.45
N PRO A 132 -26.39 -17.67 -6.76
CA PRO A 132 -25.07 -18.09 -6.32
C PRO A 132 -25.17 -19.34 -5.43
N PRO A 133 -24.12 -20.18 -5.37
CA PRO A 133 -24.12 -21.34 -4.51
C PRO A 133 -24.41 -20.92 -3.06
N PRO A 134 -25.17 -21.71 -2.27
CA PRO A 134 -25.36 -21.40 -0.87
C PRO A 134 -23.98 -21.35 -0.17
N PRO A 135 -23.76 -20.38 0.74
CA PRO A 135 -22.52 -20.31 1.49
C PRO A 135 -22.31 -21.63 2.25
N PRO A 136 -21.05 -22.05 2.49
CA PRO A 136 -20.75 -23.27 3.21
C PRO A 136 -21.56 -23.33 4.50
N ALA A 137 -22.27 -24.44 4.69
CA ALA A 137 -23.11 -24.67 5.86
C ALA A 137 -22.26 -24.44 7.12
N ARG A 138 -22.72 -23.52 7.98
CA ARG A 138 -22.10 -23.21 9.26
C ARG A 138 -21.98 -24.50 10.06
N VAL A 139 -20.76 -24.97 10.28
CA VAL A 139 -20.50 -25.88 11.40
C VAL A 139 -20.70 -25.02 12.64
N ALA A 140 -21.87 -25.16 13.27
CA ALA A 140 -22.25 -24.45 14.47
C ALA A 140 -21.53 -25.03 15.71
N ASP A 141 -20.21 -25.20 15.63
CA ASP A 141 -19.37 -25.56 16.77
C ASP A 141 -18.32 -24.47 16.97
N THR A 142 -18.82 -23.38 17.56
CA THR A 142 -18.20 -22.62 18.64
C THR A 142 -16.71 -22.91 18.90
N ARG A 143 -15.84 -22.23 18.17
CA ARG A 143 -14.52 -21.87 18.73
C ARG A 143 -14.47 -20.38 18.95
N LYS A 144 -15.25 -19.96 19.95
CA LYS A 144 -15.01 -18.70 20.64
C LYS A 144 -13.60 -18.79 21.22
N ASP A 145 -12.75 -17.83 20.88
CA ASP A 145 -11.44 -17.71 21.53
C ASP A 145 -11.63 -17.58 23.06
N LEU A 146 -10.59 -17.78 23.85
CA LEU A 146 -10.61 -17.66 25.31
C LEU A 146 -11.15 -16.31 25.81
N PHE A 147 -11.20 -15.30 24.92
CA PHE A 147 -11.75 -13.98 25.15
C PHE A 147 -13.16 -13.74 24.55
N GLY A 148 -13.79 -14.77 23.97
CA GLY A 148 -15.14 -14.71 23.41
C GLY A 148 -15.26 -14.01 22.05
N ALA A 149 -14.14 -13.61 21.44
CA ALA A 149 -14.13 -12.94 20.14
C ALA A 149 -14.40 -13.95 19.01
N GLU A 150 -15.29 -13.58 18.10
CA GLU A 150 -15.48 -14.29 16.83
C GLU A 150 -14.23 -14.08 15.96
N PRO A 151 -13.73 -15.11 15.25
CA PRO A 151 -12.65 -14.97 14.29
C PRO A 151 -12.97 -13.91 13.22
N PHE A 152 -11.96 -13.13 12.82
CA PHE A 152 -12.14 -12.11 11.79
C PHE A 152 -12.52 -12.75 10.45
N ASP A 153 -13.71 -12.41 9.94
CA ASP A 153 -14.21 -12.86 8.64
C ASP A 153 -14.28 -11.68 7.65
N PRO A 154 -13.41 -11.67 6.61
CA PRO A 154 -13.39 -10.63 5.58
C PRO A 154 -14.69 -10.47 4.78
N PHE A 155 -15.57 -11.48 4.76
CA PHE A 155 -16.80 -11.48 3.95
C PHE A 155 -18.06 -11.12 4.76
N ILE A 156 -18.00 -11.16 6.09
CA ILE A 156 -19.09 -10.74 7.00
C ILE A 156 -18.89 -9.29 7.47
N CYS A 157 -17.72 -8.69 7.20
CA CYS A 157 -17.38 -7.32 7.59
C CYS A 157 -18.10 -6.26 6.73
N GLY A 158 -19.43 -6.32 6.70
CA GLY A 158 -20.28 -5.23 6.22
C GLY A 158 -20.55 -4.26 7.36
N ALA A 159 -20.13 -3.01 7.21
CA ALA A 159 -20.18 -1.92 8.20
C ALA A 159 -19.80 -2.40 9.60
N ALA A 160 -18.49 -2.50 9.85
CA ALA A 160 -17.99 -2.78 11.19
C ALA A 160 -18.60 -1.76 12.17
N ASP A 161 -19.42 -2.24 13.10
CA ASP A 161 -20.02 -1.44 14.17
C ASP A 161 -18.94 -1.24 15.24
N PHE A 162 -17.96 -0.42 14.88
CA PHE A 162 -16.87 -0.07 15.77
C PHE A 162 -17.41 0.82 16.89
N PRO A 163 -16.92 0.66 18.13
CA PRO A 163 -17.27 1.59 19.19
C PRO A 163 -16.91 3.03 18.77
N PRO A 164 -17.62 4.05 19.28
CA PRO A 164 -17.58 5.42 18.74
C PRO A 164 -16.17 6.05 18.72
N ASP A 165 -15.31 5.61 19.63
CA ASP A 165 -13.91 6.03 19.75
C ASP A 165 -13.04 5.50 18.61
N ILE A 166 -13.30 4.30 18.12
CA ILE A 166 -12.58 3.70 16.99
C ILE A 166 -13.13 4.26 15.66
N GLN A 167 -14.45 4.39 15.53
CA GLN A 167 -15.06 4.94 14.31
C GLN A 167 -14.63 6.39 14.07
N SER A 168 -14.64 7.23 15.11
CA SER A 168 -14.18 8.62 15.00
C SER A 168 -12.71 8.75 14.60
N ARG A 169 -11.84 7.85 15.08
CA ARG A 169 -10.44 7.80 14.61
C ARG A 169 -10.31 7.36 13.16
N LEU A 170 -11.14 6.43 12.71
CA LEU A 170 -11.13 5.98 11.32
C LEU A 170 -11.57 7.11 10.39
N ASP A 171 -12.61 7.85 10.78
CA ASP A 171 -13.14 9.00 10.05
C ASP A 171 -12.11 10.14 9.99
N GLU A 172 -11.42 10.43 11.10
CA GLU A 172 -10.33 11.42 11.15
C GLU A 172 -9.17 11.05 10.20
N MET A 173 -8.79 9.77 10.17
CA MET A 173 -7.75 9.28 9.25
C MET A 173 -8.21 9.35 7.79
N GLN A 174 -9.47 9.04 7.51
CA GLN A 174 -10.06 9.14 6.18
C GLN A 174 -10.11 10.60 5.70
N GLU A 175 -10.46 11.54 6.58
CA GLU A 175 -10.45 12.99 6.32
C GLU A 175 -9.02 13.48 6.04
N GLY A 176 -8.05 13.07 6.86
CA GLY A 176 -6.63 13.39 6.65
C GLY A 176 -6.09 12.87 5.32
N PHE A 177 -6.51 11.67 4.90
CA PHE A 177 -6.16 11.10 3.60
C PHE A 177 -6.75 11.90 2.44
N ASN A 178 -8.04 12.25 2.52
CA ASN A 178 -8.69 13.10 1.51
C ASN A 178 -8.03 14.49 1.41
N MET A 179 -7.65 15.10 2.54
CA MET A 179 -7.03 16.43 2.56
C MET A 179 -5.64 16.45 1.91
N GLY A 180 -4.89 15.34 1.97
CA GLY A 180 -3.55 15.22 1.39
C GLY A 180 -3.51 14.70 -0.05
N LEU A 181 -4.62 14.20 -0.58
CA LEU A 181 -4.74 13.59 -1.92
C LEU A 181 -5.61 14.36 -2.90
N THR A 182 -6.08 15.57 -2.57
CA THR A 182 -6.73 16.44 -3.56
C THR A 182 -5.71 16.90 -4.61
N VAL A 183 -5.60 16.12 -5.68
CA VAL A 183 -4.87 16.45 -6.91
C VAL A 183 -5.69 17.46 -7.74
N GLU A 184 -6.21 18.53 -7.13
CA GLU A 184 -6.96 19.56 -7.86
C GLU A 184 -6.06 20.66 -8.47
N GLY A 185 -4.73 20.45 -8.49
CA GLY A 185 -3.78 21.43 -9.05
C GLY A 185 -2.60 20.88 -9.85
N ALA A 186 -2.43 19.56 -9.96
CA ALA A 186 -1.28 19.00 -10.69
C ALA A 186 -1.70 18.59 -12.11
N VAL A 187 -1.65 19.55 -13.04
CA VAL A 187 -1.58 19.25 -14.48
C VAL A 187 -0.19 18.69 -14.75
N PHE A 188 -0.05 17.37 -14.78
CA PHE A 188 1.15 16.72 -15.29
C PHE A 188 1.13 16.75 -16.82
N SER A 189 1.55 17.88 -17.41
CA SER A 189 2.01 17.86 -18.80
C SER A 189 3.43 17.30 -18.81
N LEU A 190 3.58 16.06 -19.30
CA LEU A 190 4.88 15.60 -19.80
C LEU A 190 5.13 16.31 -21.13
N ASP A 191 5.95 17.36 -21.12
CA ASP A 191 6.57 17.84 -22.35
C ASP A 191 7.59 16.80 -22.84
N PRO A 192 7.51 16.33 -24.10
CA PRO A 192 8.54 15.50 -24.69
C PRO A 192 9.60 16.39 -25.31
N LEU A 193 10.65 16.73 -24.56
CA LEU A 193 11.83 17.39 -25.13
C LEU A 193 13.09 16.53 -25.01
N ASP A 194 13.44 16.01 -26.18
CA ASP A 194 14.77 15.91 -26.77
C ASP A 194 15.79 14.94 -26.17
N GLY A 195 15.76 13.74 -26.75
CA GLY A 195 16.97 12.95 -26.95
C GLY A 195 17.85 13.58 -28.04
N ARG A 196 18.96 14.20 -27.62
CA ARG A 196 20.24 14.22 -28.34
C ARG A 196 21.33 14.81 -27.45
N CYS A 197 22.18 13.94 -26.92
CA CYS A 197 23.65 13.95 -27.05
C CYS A 197 24.19 12.66 -26.42
#